data_AF-A0A3D6D983-F1
#
_entry.id   AF-A0A3D6D983-F1
#
_cell.length_a   1.000
_cell.length_b   1.000
_cell.length_c   1.000
_cell.angle_alpha   90.00
_cell.angle_beta   90.00
_cell.angle_gamma   90.00
#
_symmetry.space_group_name_H-M   'P 1'
#
loop_
_entity.id
_entity.type
_entity.pdbx_description
1 polymer ?
#
loop_
_entity_poly.entity_id
_entity_poly.type
_entity_poly.pdbx_seq_one_letter_code
_entity_poly.pdbx_strand_id
1 'polypeptide(L)' 'MVVADTKPVQRLRFLSQLAGAEFVYPGATHTRFVHSLGTMHICGLYSERIFPGD' A
#
# COMPACT_ATOMS: atom_id res chain seq x y z
N MET A 1 -2.19 -14.47 1.98
CA MET A 1 -1.13 -13.48 1.69
C MET A 1 -0.21 -13.38 2.91
N VAL A 2 0.65 -14.39 3.11
CA VAL A 2 1.35 -14.63 4.39
C VAL A 2 2.16 -13.42 4.89
N VAL A 3 2.80 -12.67 3.97
CA VAL A 3 3.60 -11.49 4.33
C VAL A 3 2.75 -10.32 4.81
N ALA A 4 1.59 -10.09 4.19
CA ALA A 4 0.78 -8.93 4.54
C ALA A 4 0.09 -9.04 5.90
N ASP A 5 -0.14 -10.27 6.36
CA ASP A 5 -0.73 -10.56 7.67
C ASP A 5 0.30 -10.50 8.82
N THR A 6 1.57 -10.19 8.50
CA THR A 6 2.61 -10.03 9.53
C THR A 6 2.46 -8.72 10.31
N LYS A 7 2.91 -8.72 11.57
CA LYS A 7 2.88 -7.53 12.45
C LYS A 7 3.51 -6.28 11.81
N PRO A 8 4.67 -6.33 11.14
CA PRO A 8 5.27 -5.15 10.51
C PRO A 8 4.39 -4.53 9.42
N VAL A 9 3.71 -5.35 8.61
CA VAL A 9 2.86 -4.84 7.52
C VAL A 9 1.52 -4.36 8.07
N GLN A 10 0.93 -5.07 9.03
CA GLN A 10 -0.32 -4.64 9.69
C GLN A 10 -0.18 -3.29 10.42
N ARG A 11 1.01 -2.95 10.93
CA ARG A 11 1.30 -1.62 11.51
C ARG A 11 0.97 -0.47 10.55
N LEU A 12 1.10 -0.68 9.23
CA LEU A 12 0.85 0.36 8.23
C LEU A 12 -0.62 0.82 8.20
N ARG A 13 -1.55 0.08 8.81
CA ARG A 13 -2.96 0.49 8.95
C ARG A 13 -3.14 1.72 9.82
N PHE A 14 -2.13 2.08 10.62
CA PHE A 14 -2.19 3.17 11.57
C PHE A 14 -1.21 4.30 11.23
N LEU A 15 -0.64 4.28 10.01
CA LEU A 15 0.22 5.35 9.52
C LEU A 15 -0.50 6.08 8.41
N SER A 16 -0.85 7.34 8.64
CA SER A 16 -1.39 8.22 7.60
C SER A 16 -0.44 8.26 6.41
N GLN A 17 -1.00 8.20 5.21
CA GLN A 17 -0.21 8.37 3.99
C GLN A 17 0.34 9.79 3.89
N LEU A 18 -0.46 10.79 4.26
CA LEU A 18 -0.16 12.22 4.05
C LEU A 18 0.05 13.00 5.36
N ALA A 19 0.26 12.32 6.48
CA ALA A 19 0.34 12.93 7.82
C ALA A 19 -0.84 13.89 8.02
N GLY A 20 -0.67 15.07 8.63
CA GLY A 20 -1.76 16.01 8.93
C GLY A 20 -2.48 16.67 7.75
N ALA A 21 -2.37 16.13 6.54
CA ALA A 21 -3.11 16.65 5.38
C ALA A 21 -4.63 16.55 5.59
N GLU A 22 -5.15 15.66 6.44
CA GLU A 22 -6.58 15.61 6.79
C GLU A 22 -7.14 16.93 7.36
N PHE A 23 -6.28 17.79 7.95
CA PHE A 23 -6.72 19.08 8.49
C PHE A 23 -7.05 20.11 7.41
N VAL A 24 -6.50 19.96 6.21
CA VAL A 24 -6.78 20.82 5.05
C VAL A 24 -7.70 20.09 4.06
N TYR A 25 -7.49 18.79 3.89
CA TYR A 25 -8.20 17.92 2.96
C TYR A 25 -8.85 16.78 3.75
N PRO A 26 -10.10 16.91 4.23
CA PRO A 26 -10.72 15.93 5.11
C PRO A 26 -10.89 14.52 4.49
N GLY A 27 -10.73 14.38 3.16
CA GLY A 27 -10.68 13.09 2.47
C GLY A 27 -9.32 12.38 2.52
N ALA A 28 -8.26 13.00 3.02
CA ALA A 28 -6.91 12.45 3.08
C ALA A 28 -6.73 11.42 4.23
N THR A 29 -7.74 10.58 4.49
CA THR A 29 -7.79 9.64 5.62
C THR A 29 -7.09 8.30 5.36
N HIS A 30 -6.55 8.12 4.16
CA HIS A 30 -5.96 6.87 3.72
C HIS A 30 -4.62 6.60 4.42
N THR A 31 -4.31 5.32 4.58
CA THR A 31 -3.14 4.84 5.33
C THR A 31 -2.11 4.21 4.40
N ARG A 32 -0.87 4.07 4.88
CA ARG A 32 0.20 3.41 4.13
C ARG A 32 -0.14 1.96 3.76
N PHE A 33 -1.02 1.30 4.52
CA PHE A 33 -1.41 -0.07 4.24
C PHE A 33 -2.05 -0.24 2.86
N VAL A 34 -3.10 0.55 2.56
CA VAL A 34 -3.80 0.44 1.27
C VAL A 34 -2.89 0.85 0.11
N HIS A 35 -2.03 1.85 0.33
CA HIS A 35 -1.03 2.25 -0.65
C HIS A 35 -0.05 1.10 -0.96
N SER A 36 0.49 0.43 0.06
CA SER A 36 1.39 -0.72 -0.12
C SER A 36 0.72 -1.89 -0.84
N LEU A 37 -0.56 -2.18 -0.57
CA LEU A 37 -1.32 -3.19 -1.32
C LEU A 37 -1.46 -2.81 -2.80
N GLY A 38 -1.75 -1.54 -3.09
CA GLY A 38 -1.81 -1.02 -4.46
C GLY A 38 -0.47 -1.17 -5.18
N THR A 39 0.63 -0.78 -4.54
CA THR A 39 1.99 -0.95 -5.10
C THR A 39 2.31 -2.41 -5.38
N MET A 40 2.03 -3.32 -4.44
CA MET A 40 2.23 -4.76 -4.63
C MET A 40 1.46 -5.27 -5.86
N HIS A 41 0.20 -4.87 -6.01
CA HIS A 41 -0.62 -5.26 -7.16
C HIS A 41 -0.05 -4.75 -8.49
N ILE A 42 0.29 -3.47 -8.58
CA ILE A 42 0.82 -2.87 -9.80
C ILE A 42 2.20 -3.44 -10.14
N CYS A 43 3.06 -3.67 -9.16
CA CYS A 43 4.34 -4.34 -9.36
C CYS A 43 4.17 -5.76 -9.89
N GLY A 44 3.17 -6.51 -9.43
CA GLY A 44 2.84 -7.83 -9.97
C GLY A 44 2.47 -7.77 -11.46
N LEU A 45 1.52 -6.89 -11.80
CA LEU A 45 1.11 -6.67 -13.20
C LEU A 45 2.28 -6.19 -14.07
N TYR A 46 3.15 -5.35 -13.52
CA TYR A 46 4.34 -4.87 -14.23
C TYR A 46 5.33 -6.01 -14.47
N SER A 47 5.61 -6.81 -13.44
CA SER A 47 6.50 -7.97 -13.51
C SER A 47 6.07 -8.95 -14.60
N GLU A 48 4.78 -9.28 -14.69
CA GLU A 48 4.23 -10.17 -15.72
C GLU A 48 4.47 -9.64 -17.14
N ARG A 49 4.52 -8.31 -17.32
CA ARG A 49 4.75 -7.69 -18.63
C ARG A 49 6.22 -7.66 -19.01
N ILE A 50 7.11 -7.45 -18.03
CA ILE A 50 8.55 -7.32 -18.30
C ILE A 50 9.29 -8.66 -18.28
N PHE A 51 8.74 -9.67 -17.59
CA PHE A 51 9.26 -11.04 -17.52
C PHE A 51 8.16 -12.04 -17.96
N PRO A 52 7.77 -12.04 -19.24
CA PRO A 52 6.74 -12.96 -19.71
C PRO A 52 7.27 -14.40 -19.74
N GLY A 53 6.71 -15.28 -18.92
CA GLY A 53 6.99 -16.72 -18.94
C GLY A 53 8.04 -17.22 -17.95
N ASP A 54 8.51 -16.38 -17.04
CA ASP A 54 9.12 -16.80 -15.76
C ASP A 54 8.04 -17.25 -14.74
#